data_AF-W7L899-F1
#
_entry.id   AF-W7L899-F1
#
_cell.length_a   1.000
_cell.length_b   1.000
_cell.length_c   1.000
_cell.angle_alpha   90.00
_cell.angle_beta   90.00
_cell.angle_gamma   90.00
#
_symmetry.space_group_name_H-M   'P 1'
#
loop_
_entity.id
_entity.type
_entity.pdbx_description
1 polymer ?
#
loop_
_entity_poly.entity_id
_entity_poly.type
_entity_poly.pdbx_seq_one_letter_code
_entity_poly.pdbx_strand_id
1 'polypeptide(L)'
;MTGPEAMPSPVAAGLLDPVPKSFRSGHAPRPNDAFIALMGITGSGKSSFITKCTDKTATIGHDMISCTSIVDVYPYEVTSDFTVYLIDTPGFDDTGRSDTEVLSEIAAWLTDSYKHKIRLHGIIYLHRISDVRMQGSAKKNLVTFKELCGEDALKKVVLASTMWDIVPADKATKREQELKDTPEFWGWMLSKGSSIHRYNNTAESAREIILSLASHNAPIATDLQKQMVDEGKSLDETSAGQGLKSELLKERQKLTKERQDLQALIKEAQKEHDVDTEEALQEESDRYAVLIKRAEESARALKITMENLVAKRDLRVAEMTKEIREVQTEYETNFRLMTLEEIKLNKEKVALEKRQKQRQGKSGSKAAASAQEADPPLPGQRPEAGEGDIPAPKIGVSVSISKSFYILQSPLCWSCNEVELQEFHNGKRMELGCLSAVSDNRTAWIARYDVNDWRWSAGFEWHYPFLAKCIKSYGLDAVRLCALGSNSHFYTKWKEFRMYNCSEAFSRTIKNSNCSVKAVCFGYGSSFLISYGFDHGHLGWTHDLQGFYPSLNRFLNSQKKSGNKISIHAATLDPFSRTDYLVVFTDNEGREISKIKYKMHCSNKATRRAVEKWWEVTKGRLVPRQR
;
A
#
# COMPACT_ATOMS: atom_id res chain seq x y z
N MET A 1 6.13 79.10 -16.81
CA MET A 1 4.78 78.53 -16.91
C MET A 1 4.91 77.11 -17.41
N THR A 2 4.68 76.18 -16.49
CA THR A 2 4.64 74.73 -16.68
C THR A 2 3.36 74.33 -17.42
N GLY A 3 3.48 73.50 -18.46
CA GLY A 3 2.37 72.75 -19.07
C GLY A 3 2.77 71.27 -19.15
N PRO A 4 1.91 70.32 -18.73
CA PRO A 4 2.35 68.99 -18.34
C PRO A 4 2.56 68.04 -19.52
N GLU A 5 3.64 67.26 -19.45
CA GLU A 5 3.88 66.08 -20.29
C GLU A 5 2.82 65.02 -20.01
N ALA A 6 2.12 64.58 -21.05
CA ALA A 6 1.20 63.46 -21.00
C ALA A 6 1.99 62.15 -21.00
N MET A 7 1.86 61.40 -19.90
CA MET A 7 2.37 60.04 -19.73
C MET A 7 1.75 59.09 -20.77
N PRO A 8 2.49 58.13 -21.35
CA PRO A 8 1.92 57.11 -22.21
C PRO A 8 1.06 56.15 -21.38
N SER A 9 -0.16 55.90 -21.87
CA SER A 9 -1.15 54.97 -21.32
C SER A 9 -0.55 53.56 -21.14
N PRO A 10 -0.81 52.87 -20.02
CA PRO A 10 -0.41 51.47 -19.86
C PRO A 10 -1.18 50.63 -20.87
N VAL A 11 -0.44 49.88 -21.69
CA VAL A 11 -0.99 48.83 -22.55
C VAL A 11 -1.65 47.82 -21.62
N ALA A 12 -2.96 47.62 -21.81
CA ALA A 12 -3.73 46.65 -21.06
C ALA A 12 -3.03 45.28 -21.10
N ALA A 13 -2.63 44.79 -19.93
CA ALA A 13 -2.19 43.42 -19.75
C ALA A 13 -3.33 42.51 -20.23
N GLY A 14 -3.15 41.88 -21.39
CA GLY A 14 -4.02 40.81 -21.83
C GLY A 14 -4.03 39.75 -20.74
N LEU A 15 -5.21 39.45 -20.20
CA LEU A 15 -5.41 38.33 -19.30
C LEU A 15 -4.88 37.08 -20.01
N LEU A 16 -3.75 36.55 -19.52
CA LEU A 16 -3.34 35.19 -19.81
C LEU A 16 -4.40 34.25 -19.22
N ASP A 17 -4.79 33.24 -20.00
CA ASP A 17 -5.74 32.21 -19.61
C ASP A 17 -5.41 31.65 -18.20
N PRO A 18 -6.42 31.31 -17.39
CA PRO A 18 -6.20 30.85 -16.03
C PRO A 18 -5.25 29.64 -16.02
N VAL A 19 -4.21 29.72 -15.18
CA VAL A 19 -3.20 28.66 -14.98
C VAL A 19 -3.92 27.32 -14.77
N PRO A 20 -3.58 26.26 -15.53
CA PRO A 20 -4.17 24.94 -15.34
C PRO A 20 -4.02 24.48 -13.89
N LYS A 21 -5.07 23.86 -13.33
CA LYS A 21 -5.14 23.41 -11.92
C LYS A 21 -4.03 22.42 -11.51
N SER A 22 -3.17 21.98 -12.45
CA SER A 22 -2.03 21.08 -12.26
C SER A 22 -0.76 21.73 -11.70
N PHE A 23 -0.67 23.06 -11.60
CA PHE A 23 0.53 23.76 -11.11
C PHE A 23 0.49 23.94 -9.59
N ARG A 24 1.09 23.01 -8.84
CA ARG A 24 1.25 23.13 -7.37
C ARG A 24 2.42 24.06 -7.02
N SER A 25 2.24 25.39 -7.06
CA SER A 25 3.12 26.37 -6.36
C SER A 25 2.82 27.87 -6.59
N GLY A 26 1.69 28.24 -7.20
CA GLY A 26 1.16 29.62 -7.08
C GLY A 26 1.87 30.71 -7.89
N HIS A 27 2.76 30.38 -8.82
CA HIS A 27 3.27 31.32 -9.83
C HIS A 27 2.90 30.81 -11.22
N ALA A 28 2.25 31.66 -12.01
CA ALA A 28 1.98 31.38 -13.41
C ALA A 28 3.31 31.26 -14.18
N PRO A 29 3.48 30.27 -15.06
CA PRO A 29 4.68 30.15 -15.87
C PRO A 29 4.87 31.39 -16.75
N ARG A 30 6.11 31.89 -16.81
CA ARG A 30 6.49 33.01 -17.67
C ARG A 30 6.80 32.51 -19.08
N PRO A 31 6.76 33.38 -20.11
CA PRO A 31 7.04 32.98 -21.49
C PRO A 31 8.42 32.34 -21.71
N ASN A 32 9.40 32.68 -20.88
CA ASN A 32 10.77 32.17 -20.98
C ASN A 32 11.02 30.93 -20.10
N ASP A 33 10.06 30.48 -19.30
CA ASP A 33 10.25 29.32 -18.43
C ASP A 33 10.23 28.01 -19.22
N ALA A 34 11.02 27.04 -18.79
CA ALA A 34 11.17 25.76 -19.47
C ALA A 34 10.40 24.64 -18.77
N PHE A 35 9.97 23.63 -19.52
CA PHE A 35 9.24 22.47 -19.01
C PHE A 35 9.98 21.18 -19.37
N ILE A 36 10.35 20.37 -18.38
CA ILE A 36 11.11 19.13 -18.60
C ILE A 36 10.37 17.97 -17.95
N ALA A 37 10.04 16.94 -18.73
CA ALA A 37 9.41 15.74 -18.23
C ALA A 37 10.43 14.69 -17.78
N LEU A 38 10.21 14.07 -16.62
CA LEU A 38 11.02 12.95 -16.15
C LEU A 38 10.24 11.65 -16.37
N MET A 39 10.83 10.70 -17.10
CA MET A 39 10.23 9.39 -17.42
C MET A 39 11.18 8.25 -17.08
N GLY A 40 10.64 7.04 -16.95
CA GLY A 40 11.39 5.82 -16.66
C GLY A 40 10.62 4.87 -15.75
N ILE A 41 11.12 3.64 -15.61
CA ILE A 41 10.50 2.61 -14.76
C ILE A 41 10.39 3.04 -13.28
N THR A 42 9.52 2.39 -12.52
CA THR A 42 9.43 2.56 -11.08
C THR A 42 10.77 2.24 -10.41
N GLY A 43 11.19 3.11 -9.49
CA GLY A 43 12.48 2.99 -8.80
C GLY A 43 13.70 3.44 -9.62
N SER A 44 13.55 4.04 -10.80
CA SER A 44 14.69 4.55 -11.59
C SER A 44 15.39 5.78 -11.01
N GLY A 45 14.79 6.44 -10.02
CA GLY A 45 15.34 7.61 -9.33
C GLY A 45 14.69 8.96 -9.67
N LYS A 46 13.54 8.99 -10.36
CA LYS A 46 12.82 10.23 -10.76
C LYS A 46 12.61 11.21 -9.60
N SER A 47 11.93 10.80 -8.53
CA SER A 47 11.65 11.70 -7.41
C SER A 47 12.90 12.06 -6.60
N SER A 48 13.90 11.17 -6.55
CA SER A 48 15.22 11.49 -5.97
C SER A 48 15.95 12.56 -6.78
N PHE A 49 15.89 12.49 -8.11
CA PHE A 49 16.46 13.49 -9.01
C PHE A 49 15.84 14.87 -8.75
N ILE A 50 14.51 14.95 -8.66
CA ILE A 50 13.79 16.22 -8.39
C ILE A 50 14.18 16.76 -7.01
N THR A 51 14.12 15.92 -5.97
CA THR A 51 14.44 16.32 -4.58
C THR A 51 15.85 16.90 -4.47
N LYS A 52 16.83 16.31 -5.19
CA LYS A 52 18.21 16.78 -5.20
C LYS A 52 18.39 18.12 -5.91
N CYS A 53 17.47 18.54 -6.78
CA CYS A 53 17.56 19.82 -7.49
C CYS A 53 16.83 20.94 -6.76
N THR A 54 15.67 20.66 -6.16
CA THR A 54 14.75 21.73 -5.76
C THR A 54 15.03 22.33 -4.38
N ASP A 55 15.91 21.74 -3.56
CA ASP A 55 16.22 22.04 -2.13
C ASP A 55 15.01 22.12 -1.17
N LYS A 56 13.81 22.29 -1.72
CA LYS A 56 12.52 21.89 -1.17
C LYS A 56 12.51 20.38 -1.24
N THR A 57 12.29 19.75 -0.10
CA THR A 57 11.90 18.34 -0.04
C THR A 57 10.75 18.16 -1.03
N ALA A 58 11.01 17.56 -2.19
CA ALA A 58 9.95 17.06 -3.04
C ALA A 58 9.37 15.84 -2.33
N THR A 59 8.69 16.08 -1.21
CA THR A 59 8.02 15.07 -0.37
C THR A 59 8.81 13.78 -0.19
N ILE A 60 10.14 13.86 -0.04
CA ILE A 60 10.92 12.79 0.59
C ILE A 60 11.09 13.20 2.04
N GLY A 61 10.03 13.00 2.81
CA GLY A 61 9.95 13.34 4.22
C GLY A 61 8.83 12.55 4.86
N HIS A 62 9.10 11.29 5.19
CA HIS A 62 8.37 10.44 6.15
C HIS A 62 6.85 10.23 6.02
N ASP A 63 6.19 10.78 5.02
CA ASP A 63 4.83 10.40 4.63
C ASP A 63 4.91 9.31 3.55
N MET A 64 4.87 8.05 3.97
CA MET A 64 4.72 6.88 3.08
C MET A 64 3.30 6.84 2.49
N ILE A 65 2.94 7.82 1.67
CA ILE A 65 1.83 7.70 0.73
C ILE A 65 2.46 7.76 -0.67
N SER A 66 2.77 6.57 -1.19
CA SER A 66 2.97 6.24 -2.61
C SER A 66 3.52 7.35 -3.51
N CYS A 67 4.81 7.25 -3.83
CA CYS A 67 5.48 7.87 -4.96
C CYS A 67 4.53 8.06 -6.18
N THR A 68 4.41 9.29 -6.67
CA THR A 68 3.81 9.74 -7.94
C THR A 68 2.68 8.87 -8.52
N SER A 69 1.56 8.80 -7.80
CA SER A 69 0.32 8.24 -8.35
C SER A 69 -0.37 9.17 -9.37
N ILE A 70 0.03 10.44 -9.43
CA ILE A 70 -0.41 11.47 -10.38
C ILE A 70 0.83 12.19 -10.92
N VAL A 71 0.72 12.80 -12.12
CA VAL A 71 1.77 13.68 -12.64
C VAL A 71 1.81 14.98 -11.83
N ASP A 72 2.94 15.26 -11.20
CA ASP A 72 3.17 16.47 -10.40
C ASP A 72 4.22 17.37 -11.06
N VAL A 73 4.14 18.68 -10.83
CA VAL A 73 5.01 19.69 -11.45
C VAL A 73 5.74 20.49 -10.37
N TYR A 74 7.07 20.49 -10.43
CA TYR A 74 7.96 21.11 -9.45
C TYR A 74 8.76 22.25 -10.07
N PRO A 75 8.68 23.48 -9.55
CA PRO A 75 9.53 24.58 -10.03
C PRO A 75 10.96 24.44 -9.50
N TYR A 76 11.92 24.59 -10.40
CA TYR A 76 13.36 24.69 -10.13
C TYR A 76 13.86 26.04 -10.66
N GLU A 77 14.11 26.98 -9.74
CA GLU A 77 14.61 28.31 -10.08
C GLU A 77 16.10 28.21 -10.45
N VAL A 78 16.41 28.47 -11.72
CA VAL A 78 17.80 28.46 -12.22
C VAL A 78 18.42 29.85 -12.06
N THR A 79 17.64 30.89 -12.35
CA THR A 79 17.94 32.29 -12.06
C THR A 79 16.64 33.00 -11.61
N SER A 80 16.73 34.25 -11.14
CA SER A 80 15.55 35.06 -10.79
C SER A 80 14.53 35.17 -11.92
N ASP A 81 15.01 35.16 -13.17
CA ASP A 81 14.19 35.38 -14.37
C ASP A 81 13.94 34.11 -15.18
N PHE A 82 14.46 32.96 -14.74
CA PHE A 82 14.32 31.69 -15.44
C PHE A 82 14.07 30.52 -14.50
N THR A 83 12.89 29.91 -14.65
CA THR A 83 12.45 28.74 -13.89
C THR A 83 12.25 27.55 -14.82
N VAL A 84 12.74 26.39 -14.39
CA VAL A 84 12.49 25.11 -15.05
C VAL A 84 11.44 24.35 -14.25
N TYR A 85 10.33 24.00 -14.88
CA TYR A 85 9.30 23.15 -14.31
C TYR A 85 9.61 21.68 -14.61
N LEU A 86 9.97 20.93 -13.57
CA LEU A 86 10.22 19.49 -13.63
C LEU A 86 8.91 18.73 -13.42
N ILE A 87 8.52 17.95 -14.42
CA ILE A 87 7.27 17.19 -14.41
C ILE A 87 7.60 15.75 -14.01
N ASP A 88 7.24 15.37 -12.79
CA ASP A 88 7.39 14.00 -12.31
C ASP A 88 6.26 13.14 -12.86
N THR A 89 6.60 12.09 -13.59
CA THR A 89 5.62 11.17 -14.16
C THR A 89 5.59 9.85 -13.37
N PRO A 90 4.43 9.18 -13.26
CA PRO A 90 4.37 7.83 -12.70
C PRO A 90 5.31 6.88 -13.44
N GLY A 91 5.98 5.98 -12.70
CA GLY A 91 6.81 4.96 -13.31
C GLY A 91 5.99 3.85 -13.97
N PHE A 92 6.45 3.35 -15.12
CA PHE A 92 5.97 2.07 -15.65
C PHE A 92 6.50 0.91 -14.79
N ASP A 93 5.82 -0.24 -14.80
CA ASP A 93 6.12 -1.39 -13.92
C ASP A 93 5.88 -1.13 -12.42
N ASP A 94 4.84 -0.36 -12.09
CA ASP A 94 4.37 -0.21 -10.71
C ASP A 94 3.52 -1.43 -10.31
N THR A 95 3.88 -2.10 -9.22
CA THR A 95 3.14 -3.26 -8.68
C THR A 95 1.66 -3.00 -8.41
N GLY A 96 1.26 -1.72 -8.24
CA GLY A 96 -0.12 -1.30 -8.03
C GLY A 96 -0.87 -0.85 -9.29
N ARG A 97 -0.20 -0.66 -10.44
CA ARG A 97 -0.80 -0.06 -11.65
C ARG A 97 -0.42 -0.80 -12.92
N SER A 98 -1.34 -0.86 -13.87
CA SER A 98 -1.05 -1.38 -15.20
C SER A 98 -0.29 -0.36 -16.05
N ASP A 99 0.54 -0.83 -16.98
CA ASP A 99 1.23 0.04 -17.96
C ASP A 99 0.24 0.88 -18.79
N THR A 100 -0.98 0.38 -18.99
CA THR A 100 -2.06 1.13 -19.63
C THR A 100 -2.50 2.34 -18.80
N GLU A 101 -2.63 2.20 -17.48
CA GLU A 101 -2.98 3.30 -16.59
C GLU A 101 -1.85 4.33 -16.48
N VAL A 102 -0.59 3.88 -16.54
CA VAL A 102 0.58 4.78 -16.54
C VAL A 102 0.61 5.58 -17.84
N LEU A 103 0.49 4.92 -19.00
CA LEU A 103 0.45 5.59 -20.30
C LEU A 103 -0.75 6.55 -20.39
N SER A 104 -1.91 6.17 -19.88
CA SER A 104 -3.11 7.02 -19.86
C SER A 104 -2.89 8.30 -19.05
N GLU A 105 -2.23 8.21 -17.89
CA GLU A 105 -1.93 9.36 -17.04
C GLU A 105 -0.95 10.33 -17.72
N ILE A 106 0.13 9.77 -18.31
CA ILE A 106 1.12 10.55 -19.06
C ILE A 106 0.45 11.21 -20.27
N ALA A 107 -0.38 10.47 -21.01
CA ALA A 107 -1.14 10.97 -22.14
C ALA A 107 -2.04 12.13 -21.72
N ALA A 108 -2.84 11.98 -20.65
CA ALA A 108 -3.74 13.00 -20.14
C ALA A 108 -2.99 14.31 -19.84
N TRP A 109 -1.85 14.23 -19.17
CA TRP A 109 -1.06 15.42 -18.84
C TRP A 109 -0.42 16.07 -20.07
N LEU A 110 0.20 15.27 -20.96
CA LEU A 110 0.87 15.78 -22.16
C LEU A 110 -0.09 16.45 -23.13
N THR A 111 -1.26 15.89 -23.31
CA THR A 111 -2.27 16.40 -24.23
C THR A 111 -2.99 17.63 -23.66
N ASP A 112 -3.26 17.66 -22.34
CA ASP A 112 -3.87 18.80 -21.66
C ASP A 112 -2.93 20.02 -21.66
N SER A 113 -1.65 19.81 -21.31
CA SER A 113 -0.62 20.84 -21.42
C SER A 113 -0.48 21.34 -22.86
N TYR A 114 -0.50 20.43 -23.83
CA TYR A 114 -0.42 20.80 -25.25
C TYR A 114 -1.62 21.65 -25.71
N LYS A 115 -2.86 21.33 -25.31
CA LYS A 115 -4.03 22.17 -25.61
C LYS A 115 -3.91 23.58 -25.00
N HIS A 116 -3.33 23.69 -23.81
CA HIS A 116 -3.09 24.96 -23.12
C HIS A 116 -1.77 25.66 -23.54
N LYS A 117 -1.17 25.27 -24.67
CA LYS A 117 0.08 25.84 -25.21
C LYS A 117 1.29 25.75 -24.27
N ILE A 118 1.24 24.90 -23.25
CA ILE A 118 2.40 24.52 -22.44
C ILE A 118 3.14 23.43 -23.22
N ARG A 119 4.38 23.72 -23.59
CA ARG A 119 5.18 22.82 -24.45
C ARG A 119 6.44 22.38 -23.73
N LEU A 120 6.85 21.14 -23.99
CA LEU A 120 8.07 20.58 -23.39
C LEU A 120 9.31 21.15 -24.05
N HIS A 121 10.32 21.45 -23.25
CA HIS A 121 11.66 21.84 -23.69
C HIS A 121 12.61 20.64 -23.74
N GLY A 122 12.28 19.57 -23.00
CA GLY A 122 12.98 18.31 -23.08
C GLY A 122 12.35 17.21 -22.23
N ILE A 123 12.89 16.00 -22.39
CA ILE A 123 12.48 14.83 -21.63
C ILE A 123 13.75 14.14 -21.10
N ILE A 124 13.76 13.81 -19.82
CA ILE A 124 14.81 13.02 -19.17
C ILE A 124 14.26 11.61 -18.96
N TYR A 125 14.85 10.62 -19.64
CA TYR A 125 14.56 9.21 -19.40
C TYR A 125 15.60 8.62 -18.45
N LEU A 126 15.18 8.27 -17.23
CA LEU A 126 16.05 7.69 -16.21
C LEU A 126 16.05 6.16 -16.26
N HIS A 127 17.24 5.57 -16.28
CA HIS A 127 17.47 4.13 -16.34
C HIS A 127 18.53 3.68 -15.32
N ARG A 128 18.28 2.61 -14.57
CA ARG A 128 19.23 2.11 -13.57
C ARG A 128 20.32 1.28 -14.24
N ILE A 129 21.58 1.62 -14.00
CA ILE A 129 22.71 0.81 -14.51
C ILE A 129 22.89 -0.51 -13.74
N SER A 130 22.22 -0.66 -12.60
CA SER A 130 22.18 -1.88 -11.79
C SER A 130 21.49 -3.05 -12.46
N ASP A 131 20.59 -2.79 -13.41
CA ASP A 131 19.79 -3.82 -14.05
C ASP A 131 20.69 -4.71 -14.91
N VAL A 132 20.76 -5.99 -14.55
CA VAL A 132 21.72 -6.95 -15.15
C VAL A 132 21.38 -7.26 -16.61
N ARG A 133 20.12 -7.07 -17.01
CA ARG A 133 19.62 -7.35 -18.36
C ARG A 133 18.52 -6.35 -18.73
N MET A 134 18.53 -5.90 -19.98
CA MET A 134 17.40 -5.20 -20.61
C MET A 134 16.32 -6.19 -21.06
N GLN A 135 15.67 -6.87 -20.10
CA GLN A 135 14.63 -7.88 -20.36
C GLN A 135 13.29 -7.50 -19.72
N GLY A 136 12.19 -8.05 -20.25
CA GLY A 136 10.85 -7.89 -19.67
C GLY A 136 10.30 -6.47 -19.77
N SER A 137 9.85 -5.93 -18.64
CA SER A 137 9.15 -4.64 -18.50
C SER A 137 9.99 -3.43 -18.92
N ALA A 138 11.29 -3.42 -18.65
CA ALA A 138 12.19 -2.32 -19.01
C ALA A 138 12.32 -2.13 -20.53
N LYS A 139 12.38 -3.23 -21.29
CA LYS A 139 12.39 -3.19 -22.76
C LYS A 139 11.04 -2.74 -23.32
N LYS A 140 9.93 -3.26 -22.76
CA LYS A 140 8.57 -2.86 -23.13
C LYS A 140 8.35 -1.36 -22.93
N ASN A 141 8.71 -0.83 -21.76
CA ASN A 141 8.65 0.59 -21.45
C ASN A 141 9.46 1.41 -22.46
N LEU A 142 10.72 1.03 -22.71
CA LEU A 142 11.57 1.78 -23.63
C LEU A 142 10.98 1.86 -25.05
N VAL A 143 10.34 0.79 -25.53
CA VAL A 143 9.63 0.79 -26.82
C VAL A 143 8.45 1.76 -26.76
N THR A 144 7.58 1.65 -25.76
CA THR A 144 6.45 2.59 -25.58
C THR A 144 6.91 4.05 -25.49
N PHE A 145 8.03 4.32 -24.81
CA PHE A 145 8.63 5.64 -24.70
C PHE A 145 9.12 6.17 -26.05
N LYS A 146 9.80 5.35 -26.85
CA LYS A 146 10.25 5.71 -28.22
C LYS A 146 9.06 6.14 -29.08
N GLU A 147 8.01 5.32 -29.09
CA GLU A 147 6.78 5.57 -29.86
C GLU A 147 5.99 6.78 -29.34
N LEU A 148 6.04 7.05 -28.03
CA LEU A 148 5.41 8.23 -27.44
C LEU A 148 6.11 9.51 -27.88
N CYS A 149 7.45 9.51 -27.84
CA CYS A 149 8.26 10.67 -28.21
C CYS A 149 8.13 11.00 -29.69
N GLY A 150 8.33 10.01 -30.57
CA GLY A 150 8.47 10.26 -32.00
C GLY A 150 9.85 10.79 -32.37
N GLU A 151 10.21 10.71 -33.66
CA GLU A 151 11.58 11.01 -34.11
C GLU A 151 12.02 12.46 -33.83
N ASP A 152 11.13 13.43 -33.98
CA ASP A 152 11.45 14.85 -33.78
C ASP A 152 11.81 15.17 -32.32
N ALA A 153 11.05 14.59 -31.38
CA ALA A 153 11.22 14.86 -29.96
C ALA A 153 12.50 14.25 -29.39
N LEU A 154 13.03 13.17 -30.00
CA LEU A 154 14.24 12.48 -29.54
C LEU A 154 15.47 13.39 -29.48
N LYS A 155 15.51 14.46 -30.30
CA LYS A 155 16.57 15.49 -30.27
C LYS A 155 16.60 16.29 -28.96
N LYS A 156 15.54 16.24 -28.16
CA LYS A 156 15.43 16.85 -26.82
C LYS A 156 15.24 15.82 -25.73
N VAL A 157 15.66 14.58 -25.98
CA VAL A 157 15.67 13.52 -24.98
C VAL A 157 17.08 13.37 -24.43
N VAL A 158 17.22 13.46 -23.11
CA VAL A 158 18.40 13.01 -22.37
C VAL A 158 18.13 11.61 -21.82
N LEU A 159 18.97 10.66 -22.18
CA LEU A 159 19.00 9.32 -21.61
C LEU A 159 19.99 9.33 -20.44
N ALA A 160 19.45 9.35 -19.22
CA ALA A 160 20.24 9.46 -18.00
C ALA A 160 20.34 8.11 -17.28
N SER A 161 21.57 7.60 -17.13
CA SER A 161 21.83 6.39 -16.35
C SER A 161 22.03 6.73 -14.86
N THR A 162 21.41 5.97 -13.96
CA THR A 162 21.41 6.19 -12.51
C THR A 162 22.02 5.00 -11.75
N MET A 163 22.24 5.15 -10.44
CA MET A 163 22.74 4.10 -9.54
C MET A 163 24.17 3.64 -9.86
N TRP A 164 25.03 4.57 -10.24
CA TRP A 164 26.45 4.31 -10.51
C TRP A 164 27.25 3.93 -9.24
N ASP A 165 26.71 4.24 -8.07
CA ASP A 165 27.29 4.01 -6.74
C ASP A 165 27.12 2.58 -6.21
N ILE A 166 26.21 1.78 -6.78
CA ILE A 166 25.89 0.43 -6.29
C ILE A 166 26.43 -0.71 -7.17
N VAL A 167 27.10 -0.38 -8.28
CA VAL A 167 27.65 -1.35 -9.23
C VAL A 167 29.15 -1.08 -9.42
N PRO A 168 30.01 -2.12 -9.46
CA PRO A 168 31.40 -1.95 -9.85
C PRO A 168 31.57 -1.20 -11.18
N ALA A 169 32.49 -0.25 -11.23
CA ALA A 169 32.62 0.70 -12.34
C ALA A 169 32.89 0.04 -13.70
N ASP A 170 33.63 -1.07 -13.72
CA ASP A 170 33.91 -1.89 -14.90
C ASP A 170 32.62 -2.49 -15.47
N LYS A 171 31.78 -3.08 -14.61
CA LYS A 171 30.49 -3.67 -14.98
C LYS A 171 29.50 -2.61 -15.43
N ALA A 172 29.42 -1.49 -14.70
CA ALA A 172 28.54 -0.37 -15.04
C ALA A 172 28.88 0.23 -16.40
N THR A 173 30.18 0.43 -16.67
CA THR A 173 30.65 0.95 -17.97
C THR A 173 30.34 -0.01 -19.11
N LYS A 174 30.52 -1.33 -18.92
CA LYS A 174 30.16 -2.32 -19.93
C LYS A 174 28.67 -2.34 -20.24
N ARG A 175 27.81 -2.20 -19.22
CA ARG A 175 26.36 -2.12 -19.40
C ARG A 175 25.93 -0.83 -20.11
N GLU A 176 26.56 0.30 -19.78
CA GLU A 176 26.29 1.55 -20.48
C GLU A 176 26.66 1.45 -21.96
N GLN A 177 27.78 0.78 -22.27
CA GLN A 177 28.20 0.52 -23.64
C GLN A 177 27.21 -0.38 -24.38
N GLU A 178 26.70 -1.43 -23.74
CA GLU A 178 25.66 -2.29 -24.30
C GLU A 178 24.36 -1.51 -24.58
N LEU A 179 23.95 -0.61 -23.68
CA LEU A 179 22.81 0.29 -23.91
C LEU A 179 23.02 1.17 -25.15
N LYS A 180 24.21 1.74 -25.31
CA LYS A 180 24.60 2.61 -26.42
C LYS A 180 24.63 1.88 -27.75
N ASP A 181 25.25 0.71 -27.79
CA ASP A 181 25.56 0.01 -29.04
C ASP A 181 24.36 -0.77 -29.59
N THR A 182 23.41 -1.14 -28.74
CA THR A 182 22.25 -1.94 -29.13
C THR A 182 21.13 -1.04 -29.70
N PRO A 183 20.74 -1.16 -30.99
CA PRO A 183 19.70 -0.33 -31.59
C PRO A 183 18.34 -0.46 -30.89
N GLU A 184 18.00 -1.66 -30.42
CA GLU A 184 16.78 -1.93 -29.66
C GLU A 184 16.75 -1.19 -28.32
N PHE A 185 17.91 -0.83 -27.76
CA PHE A 185 18.06 -0.05 -26.53
C PHE A 185 18.22 1.44 -26.84
N TRP A 186 19.36 2.05 -26.51
CA TRP A 186 19.57 3.48 -26.73
C TRP A 186 20.09 3.80 -28.12
N GLY A 187 20.79 2.88 -28.79
CA GLY A 187 21.48 3.13 -30.06
C GLY A 187 20.62 3.81 -31.13
N TRP A 188 19.38 3.36 -31.33
CA TRP A 188 18.49 4.03 -32.28
C TRP A 188 18.13 5.46 -31.86
N MET A 189 17.86 5.72 -30.58
CA MET A 189 17.54 7.08 -30.10
C MET A 189 18.74 8.02 -30.21
N LEU A 190 19.95 7.50 -29.96
CA LEU A 190 21.19 8.25 -30.17
C LEU A 190 21.37 8.63 -31.65
N SER A 191 21.10 7.71 -32.56
CA SER A 191 21.16 7.98 -34.01
C SER A 191 20.17 9.06 -34.46
N LYS A 192 19.10 9.29 -33.68
CA LYS A 192 18.07 10.31 -33.91
C LYS A 192 18.32 11.62 -33.14
N GLY A 193 19.41 11.71 -32.38
CA GLY A 193 19.87 12.94 -31.74
C GLY A 193 19.65 13.02 -30.22
N SER A 194 19.25 11.94 -29.54
CA SER A 194 19.24 11.91 -28.08
C SER A 194 20.65 11.96 -27.50
N SER A 195 20.81 12.62 -26.36
CA SER A 195 22.09 12.68 -25.64
C SER A 195 22.10 11.72 -24.45
N ILE A 196 23.29 11.38 -23.95
CA ILE A 196 23.48 10.50 -22.78
C ILE A 196 24.17 11.27 -21.67
N HIS A 197 23.69 11.07 -20.45
CA HIS A 197 24.33 11.56 -19.23
C HIS A 197 24.40 10.46 -18.16
N ARG A 198 25.41 10.56 -17.28
CA ARG A 198 25.50 9.77 -16.06
C ARG A 198 25.01 10.63 -14.90
N TYR A 199 23.99 10.17 -14.19
CA TYR A 199 23.50 10.81 -12.99
C TYR A 199 24.15 10.18 -11.76
N ASN A 200 25.00 10.96 -11.09
CA ASN A 200 25.83 10.51 -9.96
C ASN A 200 25.14 10.72 -8.60
N ASN A 201 23.82 10.87 -8.58
CA ASN A 201 23.03 11.11 -7.36
C ASN A 201 23.41 12.41 -6.61
N THR A 202 23.89 13.43 -7.32
CA THR A 202 24.28 14.74 -6.77
C THR A 202 23.46 15.88 -7.37
N ALA A 203 23.37 17.02 -6.67
CA ALA A 203 22.67 18.20 -7.16
C ALA A 203 23.34 18.77 -8.42
N GLU A 204 24.67 18.73 -8.49
CA GLU A 204 25.47 19.24 -9.60
C GLU A 204 25.20 18.43 -10.87
N SER A 205 25.26 17.11 -10.79
CA SER A 205 25.00 16.23 -11.94
C SER A 205 23.55 16.33 -12.45
N ALA A 206 22.59 16.56 -11.55
CA ALA A 206 21.20 16.80 -11.95
C ALA A 206 21.02 18.16 -12.62
N ARG A 207 21.66 19.22 -12.08
CA ARG A 207 21.66 20.56 -12.66
C ARG A 207 22.28 20.57 -14.06
N GLU A 208 23.39 19.87 -14.28
CA GLU A 208 24.01 19.73 -15.60
C GLU A 208 23.05 19.11 -16.63
N ILE A 209 22.35 18.04 -16.24
CA ILE A 209 21.34 17.37 -17.08
C ILE A 209 20.16 18.31 -17.39
N ILE A 210 19.68 19.07 -16.40
CA ILE A 210 18.58 20.01 -16.60
C ILE A 210 18.99 21.13 -17.56
N LEU A 211 20.17 21.72 -17.33
CA LEU A 211 20.66 22.83 -18.14
C LEU A 211 20.93 22.42 -19.59
N SER A 212 21.41 21.20 -19.83
CA SER A 212 21.62 20.71 -21.19
C SER A 212 20.34 20.68 -22.01
N LEU A 213 19.18 20.48 -21.38
CA LEU A 213 17.86 20.55 -22.02
C LEU A 213 17.29 21.97 -22.04
N ALA A 214 17.45 22.71 -20.94
CA ALA A 214 16.89 24.05 -20.76
C ALA A 214 17.51 25.10 -21.71
N SER A 215 18.75 24.92 -22.16
CA SER A 215 19.43 25.84 -23.09
C SER A 215 18.92 25.75 -24.55
N HIS A 216 17.90 24.93 -24.83
CA HIS A 216 17.35 24.81 -26.17
C HIS A 216 16.27 25.87 -26.45
N ASN A 217 16.47 26.67 -27.50
CA ASN A 217 15.61 27.82 -27.83
C ASN A 217 14.19 27.48 -28.33
N ALA A 218 13.86 26.21 -28.60
CA ALA A 218 12.57 25.85 -29.18
C ALA A 218 11.94 24.65 -28.45
N PRO A 219 10.66 24.78 -28.03
CA PRO A 219 9.93 23.67 -27.45
C PRO A 219 9.60 22.59 -28.49
N ILE A 220 9.31 21.39 -28.01
CA ILE A 220 8.96 20.21 -28.80
C ILE A 220 7.54 19.73 -28.50
N ALA A 221 6.97 19.04 -29.50
CA ALA A 221 5.74 18.27 -29.40
C ALA A 221 6.08 16.81 -29.63
N THR A 222 5.61 15.93 -28.75
CA THR A 222 5.75 14.49 -28.95
C THR A 222 4.73 13.98 -29.97
N ASP A 223 5.01 12.85 -30.62
CA ASP A 223 4.06 12.24 -31.55
C ASP A 223 2.74 11.89 -30.86
N LEU A 224 2.77 11.49 -29.59
CA LEU A 224 1.54 11.28 -28.81
C LEU A 224 0.67 12.55 -28.73
N GLN A 225 1.29 13.72 -28.52
CA GLN A 225 0.57 15.00 -28.47
C GLN A 225 -0.05 15.35 -29.82
N LYS A 226 0.74 15.24 -30.91
CA LYS A 226 0.27 15.51 -32.28
C LYS A 226 -0.88 14.56 -32.66
N GLN A 227 -0.72 13.25 -32.42
CA GLN A 227 -1.71 12.24 -32.79
C GLN A 227 -3.03 12.39 -32.02
N MET A 228 -2.98 12.67 -30.71
CA MET A 228 -4.22 12.77 -29.92
C MET A 228 -4.89 14.15 -30.02
N VAL A 229 -4.12 15.23 -30.21
CA VAL A 229 -4.66 16.59 -30.21
C VAL A 229 -4.88 17.11 -31.64
N ASP A 230 -3.89 16.98 -32.52
CA ASP A 230 -3.96 17.54 -33.87
C ASP A 230 -4.70 16.59 -34.83
N GLU A 231 -4.49 15.28 -34.70
CA GLU A 231 -5.14 14.24 -35.53
C GLU A 231 -6.41 13.65 -34.91
N GLY A 232 -6.68 13.90 -33.63
CA GLY A 232 -7.89 13.46 -32.92
C GLY A 232 -7.99 11.95 -32.66
N LYS A 233 -6.86 11.22 -32.66
CA LYS A 233 -6.81 9.77 -32.41
C LYS A 233 -7.12 9.39 -30.96
N SER A 234 -7.78 8.26 -30.75
CA SER A 234 -7.85 7.63 -29.41
C SER A 234 -6.49 7.06 -29.00
N LEU A 235 -6.27 6.85 -27.70
CA LEU A 235 -4.98 6.38 -27.21
C LEU A 235 -4.54 5.05 -27.88
N ASP A 236 -5.47 4.12 -28.16
CA ASP A 236 -5.14 2.85 -28.84
C ASP A 236 -4.84 2.97 -30.35
N GLU A 237 -5.12 4.12 -30.96
CA GLU A 237 -4.81 4.43 -32.35
C GLU A 237 -3.44 5.12 -32.51
N THR A 238 -2.89 5.66 -31.42
CA THR A 238 -1.55 6.28 -31.39
C THR A 238 -0.43 5.26 -31.54
N SER A 239 0.75 5.69 -32.00
CA SER A 239 1.92 4.80 -32.12
C SER A 239 2.27 4.14 -30.77
N ALA A 240 2.28 4.93 -29.69
CA ALA A 240 2.56 4.43 -28.34
C ALA A 240 1.50 3.44 -27.85
N GLY A 241 0.22 3.72 -28.08
CA GLY A 241 -0.87 2.83 -27.70
C GLY A 241 -0.88 1.55 -28.53
N GLN A 242 -0.57 1.61 -29.82
CA GLN A 242 -0.44 0.42 -30.68
C GLN A 242 0.74 -0.45 -30.24
N GLY A 243 1.89 0.16 -29.91
CA GLY A 243 3.04 -0.55 -29.35
C GLY A 243 2.68 -1.32 -28.07
N LEU A 244 2.04 -0.64 -27.11
CA LEU A 244 1.60 -1.28 -25.86
C LEU A 244 0.52 -2.34 -26.10
N LYS A 245 -0.46 -2.07 -26.96
CA LYS A 245 -1.53 -3.01 -27.32
C LYS A 245 -0.98 -4.27 -27.96
N SER A 246 0.01 -4.14 -28.85
CA SER A 246 0.68 -5.31 -29.46
C SER A 246 1.35 -6.18 -28.39
N GLU A 247 2.01 -5.59 -27.41
CA GLU A 247 2.66 -6.33 -26.33
C GLU A 247 1.64 -7.02 -25.41
N LEU A 248 0.55 -6.34 -25.05
CA LEU A 248 -0.55 -6.93 -24.29
C LEU A 248 -1.20 -8.12 -25.03
N LEU A 249 -1.34 -8.02 -26.36
CA LEU A 249 -1.90 -9.10 -27.18
C LEU A 249 -0.95 -10.31 -27.27
N LYS A 250 0.36 -10.09 -27.41
CA LYS A 250 1.36 -11.17 -27.38
C LYS A 250 1.37 -11.88 -26.02
N GLU A 251 1.31 -11.12 -24.93
CA GLU A 251 1.23 -11.65 -23.57
C GLU A 251 -0.04 -12.46 -23.36
N ARG A 252 -1.19 -11.95 -23.80
CA ARG A 252 -2.47 -12.67 -23.78
C ARG A 252 -2.39 -13.98 -24.55
N GLN A 253 -1.79 -13.99 -25.75
CA GLN A 253 -1.62 -15.20 -26.56
C GLN A 253 -0.77 -16.24 -25.83
N LYS A 254 0.35 -15.82 -25.23
CA LYS A 254 1.21 -16.70 -24.43
C LYS A 254 0.45 -17.32 -23.25
N LEU A 255 -0.22 -16.50 -22.45
CA LEU A 255 -1.02 -16.95 -21.31
C LEU A 255 -2.17 -17.88 -21.73
N THR A 256 -2.78 -17.62 -22.89
CA THR A 256 -3.85 -18.47 -23.44
C THR A 256 -3.33 -19.85 -23.81
N LYS A 257 -2.14 -19.91 -24.45
CA LYS A 257 -1.49 -21.18 -24.79
C LYS A 257 -1.13 -21.97 -23.54
N GLU A 258 -0.48 -21.32 -22.56
CA GLU A 258 -0.12 -21.96 -21.28
C GLU A 258 -1.35 -22.50 -20.54
N ARG A 259 -2.46 -21.76 -20.56
CA ARG A 259 -3.74 -22.22 -20.00
C ARG A 259 -4.31 -23.42 -20.74
N GLN A 260 -4.22 -23.46 -22.08
CA GLN A 260 -4.70 -24.59 -22.88
C GLN A 260 -3.90 -25.86 -22.60
N ASP A 261 -2.57 -25.75 -22.50
CA ASP A 261 -1.69 -26.86 -22.17
C ASP A 261 -2.03 -27.41 -20.77
N LEU A 262 -2.28 -26.51 -19.80
CA LEU A 262 -2.68 -26.89 -18.46
C LEU A 262 -4.07 -27.56 -18.40
N GLN A 263 -5.02 -27.11 -19.23
CA GLN A 263 -6.32 -27.75 -19.37
C GLN A 263 -6.24 -29.17 -19.96
N ALA A 264 -5.23 -29.47 -20.79
CA ALA A 264 -5.00 -30.82 -21.27
C ALA A 264 -4.52 -31.74 -20.13
N LEU A 265 -3.59 -31.25 -19.28
CA LEU A 265 -3.10 -31.98 -18.11
C LEU A 265 -4.20 -32.23 -17.07
N ILE A 266 -5.11 -31.27 -16.85
CA ILE A 266 -6.27 -31.45 -15.95
C ILE A 266 -7.13 -32.63 -16.42
N LYS A 267 -7.39 -32.75 -17.73
CA LYS A 267 -8.18 -33.87 -18.29
C LYS A 267 -7.48 -35.22 -18.14
N GLU A 268 -6.15 -35.24 -18.10
CA GLU A 268 -5.36 -36.45 -17.88
C GLU A 268 -5.43 -36.88 -16.41
N ALA A 269 -5.20 -35.95 -15.48
CA ALA A 269 -5.35 -36.20 -14.03
C ALA A 269 -6.76 -36.69 -13.66
N GLN A 270 -7.80 -36.14 -14.32
CA GLN A 270 -9.19 -36.60 -14.16
C GLN A 270 -9.40 -38.06 -14.58
N LYS A 271 -8.71 -38.52 -15.63
CA LYS A 271 -8.79 -39.93 -16.08
C LYS A 271 -8.06 -40.87 -15.14
N GLU A 272 -6.97 -40.40 -14.52
CA GLU A 272 -6.20 -41.15 -13.54
C GLU A 272 -6.82 -41.12 -12.13
N HIS A 273 -7.92 -40.39 -11.94
CA HIS A 273 -8.59 -40.17 -10.66
C HIS A 273 -7.64 -39.57 -9.58
N ASP A 274 -6.66 -38.77 -9.99
CA ASP A 274 -5.75 -38.05 -9.10
C ASP A 274 -6.34 -36.68 -8.73
N VAL A 275 -7.10 -36.66 -7.64
CA VAL A 275 -7.82 -35.47 -7.14
C VAL A 275 -6.86 -34.36 -6.69
N ASP A 276 -5.71 -34.71 -6.09
CA ASP A 276 -4.75 -33.73 -5.59
C ASP A 276 -4.06 -33.00 -6.75
N THR A 277 -3.68 -33.73 -7.80
CA THR A 277 -3.09 -33.17 -9.01
C THR A 277 -4.13 -32.37 -9.81
N GLU A 278 -5.36 -32.86 -9.92
CA GLU A 278 -6.46 -32.11 -10.56
C GLU A 278 -6.68 -30.74 -9.89
N GLU A 279 -6.77 -30.69 -8.56
CA GLU A 279 -7.02 -29.45 -7.83
C GLU A 279 -5.87 -28.44 -8.04
N ALA A 280 -4.61 -28.88 -7.94
CA ALA A 280 -3.45 -28.02 -8.14
C ALA A 280 -3.36 -27.44 -9.57
N LEU A 281 -3.60 -28.27 -10.59
CA LEU A 281 -3.59 -27.82 -11.99
C LEU A 281 -4.78 -26.89 -12.29
N GLN A 282 -5.95 -27.14 -11.71
CA GLN A 282 -7.12 -26.29 -11.86
C GLN A 282 -6.90 -24.89 -11.26
N GLU A 283 -6.22 -24.80 -10.12
CA GLU A 283 -5.87 -23.51 -9.49
C GLU A 283 -4.94 -22.68 -10.37
N GLU A 284 -3.91 -23.29 -10.96
CA GLU A 284 -3.00 -22.57 -11.87
C GLU A 284 -3.73 -22.19 -13.19
N SER A 285 -4.69 -22.99 -13.66
CA SER A 285 -5.54 -22.65 -14.82
C SER A 285 -6.44 -21.44 -14.53
N ASP A 286 -7.04 -21.40 -13.33
CA ASP A 286 -7.83 -20.28 -12.87
C ASP A 286 -6.97 -19.01 -12.72
N ARG A 287 -5.71 -19.15 -12.28
CA ARG A 287 -4.74 -18.04 -12.23
C ARG A 287 -4.47 -17.48 -13.63
N TYR A 288 -4.19 -18.32 -14.62
CA TYR A 288 -4.03 -17.87 -16.01
C TYR A 288 -5.30 -17.18 -16.55
N ALA A 289 -6.49 -17.66 -16.19
CA ALA A 289 -7.76 -17.04 -16.58
C ALA A 289 -7.86 -15.57 -16.11
N VAL A 290 -7.45 -15.30 -14.86
CA VAL A 290 -7.43 -13.94 -14.31
C VAL A 290 -6.43 -13.06 -15.06
N LEU A 291 -5.23 -13.57 -15.35
CA LEU A 291 -4.20 -12.82 -16.08
C LEU A 291 -4.64 -12.48 -17.52
N ILE A 292 -5.25 -13.43 -18.22
CA ILE A 292 -5.82 -13.22 -19.56
C ILE A 292 -6.87 -12.11 -19.52
N LYS A 293 -7.83 -12.19 -18.57
CA LYS A 293 -8.88 -11.18 -18.42
C LYS A 293 -8.30 -9.80 -18.14
N ARG A 294 -7.27 -9.71 -17.29
CA ARG A 294 -6.58 -8.45 -16.98
C ARG A 294 -5.89 -7.85 -18.20
N ALA A 295 -5.24 -8.67 -19.02
CA ALA A 295 -4.61 -8.23 -20.26
C ALA A 295 -5.66 -7.71 -21.26
N GLU A 296 -6.83 -8.36 -21.36
CA GLU A 296 -7.94 -7.92 -22.21
C GLU A 296 -8.59 -6.62 -21.73
N GLU A 297 -8.79 -6.47 -20.42
CA GLU A 297 -9.27 -5.23 -19.81
C GLU A 297 -8.28 -4.09 -20.04
N SER A 298 -6.98 -4.33 -19.88
CA SER A 298 -5.93 -3.35 -20.14
C SER A 298 -5.92 -2.93 -21.62
N ALA A 299 -5.99 -3.88 -22.55
CA ALA A 299 -6.05 -3.57 -23.98
C ALA A 299 -7.32 -2.80 -24.38
N ARG A 300 -8.45 -3.06 -23.72
CA ARG A 300 -9.71 -2.31 -23.92
C ARG A 300 -9.64 -0.91 -23.33
N ALA A 301 -8.98 -0.73 -22.18
CA ALA A 301 -8.84 0.56 -21.52
C ALA A 301 -8.05 1.59 -22.34
N LEU A 302 -7.23 1.16 -23.31
CA LEU A 302 -6.58 2.04 -24.28
C LEU A 302 -7.57 2.71 -25.25
N LYS A 303 -8.80 2.20 -25.41
CA LYS A 303 -9.85 2.83 -26.21
C LYS A 303 -10.46 4.02 -25.46
N ILE A 304 -9.67 5.04 -25.28
CA ILE A 304 -10.03 6.25 -24.56
C ILE A 304 -9.59 7.48 -25.35
N THR A 305 -10.48 8.46 -25.44
CA THR A 305 -10.21 9.74 -26.10
C THR A 305 -9.51 10.69 -25.14
N MET A 306 -8.95 11.76 -25.71
CA MET A 306 -8.34 12.86 -24.97
C MET A 306 -9.29 13.44 -23.90
N GLU A 307 -10.52 13.78 -24.27
CA GLU A 307 -11.50 14.40 -23.37
C GLU A 307 -11.80 13.50 -22.16
N ASN A 308 -11.93 12.20 -22.41
CA ASN A 308 -12.18 11.21 -21.36
C ASN A 308 -10.94 10.99 -20.46
N LEU A 309 -9.73 11.07 -21.01
CA LEU A 309 -8.49 11.00 -20.23
C LEU A 309 -8.39 12.18 -19.25
N VAL A 310 -8.62 13.40 -19.72
CA VAL A 310 -8.59 14.60 -18.88
C VAL A 310 -9.69 14.54 -17.82
N ALA A 311 -10.92 14.18 -18.20
CA ALA A 311 -12.02 14.04 -17.24
C ALA A 311 -11.72 13.00 -16.15
N LYS A 312 -11.16 11.84 -16.53
CA LYS A 312 -10.78 10.78 -15.58
C LYS A 312 -9.67 11.22 -14.64
N ARG A 313 -8.66 11.95 -15.16
CA ARG A 313 -7.60 12.56 -14.35
C ARG A 313 -8.18 13.57 -13.37
N ASP A 314 -9.02 14.49 -13.83
CA ASP A 314 -9.57 15.57 -13.01
C ASP A 314 -10.47 15.02 -11.89
N LEU A 315 -11.26 13.97 -12.16
CA LEU A 315 -12.01 13.24 -11.14
C LEU A 315 -11.08 12.63 -10.09
N ARG A 316 -10.00 11.96 -10.53
CA ARG A 316 -9.03 11.33 -9.63
C ARG A 316 -8.29 12.36 -8.77
N VAL A 317 -7.90 13.50 -9.36
CA VAL A 317 -7.28 14.62 -8.65
C VAL A 317 -8.25 15.20 -7.61
N ALA A 318 -9.53 15.35 -7.97
CA ALA A 318 -10.56 15.85 -7.05
C ALA A 318 -10.79 14.89 -5.86
N GLU A 319 -10.89 13.59 -6.12
CA GLU A 319 -11.01 12.55 -5.10
C GLU A 319 -9.80 12.58 -4.14
N MET A 320 -8.58 12.55 -4.69
CA MET A 320 -7.36 12.59 -3.88
C MET A 320 -7.23 13.90 -3.10
N THR A 321 -7.60 15.03 -3.68
CA THR A 321 -7.57 16.33 -2.97
C THR A 321 -8.58 16.35 -1.83
N LYS A 322 -9.76 15.75 -2.01
CA LYS A 322 -10.75 15.59 -0.95
C LYS A 322 -10.21 14.72 0.17
N GLU A 323 -9.58 13.59 -0.15
CA GLU A 323 -8.96 12.70 0.84
C GLU A 323 -7.84 13.38 1.61
N ILE A 324 -6.94 14.09 0.94
CA ILE A 324 -5.87 14.85 1.59
C ILE A 324 -6.46 15.88 2.56
N ARG A 325 -7.53 16.59 2.16
CA ARG A 325 -8.21 17.55 3.05
C ARG A 325 -8.85 16.85 4.25
N GLU A 326 -9.53 15.72 4.05
CA GLU A 326 -10.11 14.95 5.14
C GLU A 326 -9.04 14.50 6.15
N VAL A 327 -7.93 13.95 5.66
CA VAL A 327 -6.79 13.53 6.49
C VAL A 327 -6.16 14.72 7.22
N GLN A 328 -5.99 15.86 6.55
CA GLN A 328 -5.47 17.09 7.17
C GLN A 328 -6.41 17.61 8.27
N THR A 329 -7.73 17.62 8.02
CA THR A 329 -8.71 18.04 9.01
C THR A 329 -8.78 17.08 10.20
N GLU A 330 -8.65 15.79 9.96
CA GLU A 330 -8.58 14.78 11.02
C GLU A 330 -7.30 14.96 11.85
N TYR A 331 -6.16 15.19 11.20
CA TYR A 331 -4.89 15.48 11.86
C TYR A 331 -4.98 16.75 12.73
N GLU A 332 -5.50 17.86 12.19
CA GLU A 332 -5.70 19.10 12.95
C GLU A 332 -6.66 18.92 14.13
N THR A 333 -7.75 18.17 13.92
CA THR A 333 -8.74 17.89 14.98
C THR A 333 -8.11 17.07 16.09
N ASN A 334 -7.38 16.01 15.75
CA ASN A 334 -6.66 15.17 16.70
C ASN A 334 -5.58 15.96 17.45
N PHE A 335 -4.83 16.81 16.75
CA PHE A 335 -3.83 17.69 17.37
C PHE A 335 -4.46 18.65 18.39
N ARG A 336 -5.60 19.27 18.04
CA ARG A 336 -6.36 20.15 18.96
C ARG A 336 -6.89 19.38 20.17
N LEU A 337 -7.44 18.18 19.98
CA LEU A 337 -7.93 17.34 21.07
C LEU A 337 -6.80 16.96 22.04
N MET A 338 -5.62 16.59 21.51
CA MET A 338 -4.43 16.31 22.32
C MET A 338 -3.98 17.54 23.14
N THR A 339 -3.96 18.72 22.53
CA THR A 339 -3.58 19.96 23.24
C THR A 339 -4.58 20.28 24.36
N LEU A 340 -5.88 20.10 24.12
CA LEU A 340 -6.92 20.32 25.14
C LEU A 340 -6.82 19.33 26.31
N GLU A 341 -6.50 18.07 26.02
CA GLU A 341 -6.32 17.03 27.02
C GLU A 341 -5.07 17.28 27.88
N GLU A 342 -3.97 17.74 27.29
CA GLU A 342 -2.76 18.14 28.02
C GLU A 342 -3.03 19.31 28.96
N ILE A 343 -3.78 20.33 28.51
CA ILE A 343 -4.21 21.45 29.36
C ILE A 343 -5.08 20.96 30.52
N LYS A 344 -5.99 20.01 30.28
CA LYS A 344 -6.87 19.44 31.32
C LYS A 344 -6.06 18.66 32.36
N LEU A 345 -5.13 17.82 31.93
CA LEU A 345 -4.25 17.05 32.82
C LEU A 345 -3.38 17.98 33.68
N ASN A 346 -2.87 19.07 33.10
CA ASN A 346 -2.07 20.04 33.84
C ASN A 346 -2.90 20.80 34.89
N LYS A 347 -4.14 21.17 34.56
CA LYS A 347 -5.09 21.77 35.53
C LYS A 347 -5.41 20.82 36.69
N GLU A 348 -5.60 19.53 36.41
CA GLU A 348 -5.86 18.52 37.43
C GLU A 348 -4.65 18.28 38.34
N LYS A 349 -3.43 18.26 37.80
CA LYS A 349 -2.18 18.21 38.58
C LYS A 349 -2.07 19.40 39.54
N VAL A 350 -2.29 20.62 39.05
CA VAL A 350 -2.27 21.84 39.89
C VAL A 350 -3.35 21.78 40.98
N ALA A 351 -4.53 21.23 40.69
CA ALA A 351 -5.60 21.06 41.68
C ALA A 351 -5.25 20.02 42.76
N LEU A 352 -4.60 18.91 42.38
CA LEU A 352 -4.12 17.88 43.30
C LEU A 352 -3.02 18.39 44.22
N GLU A 353 -2.06 19.16 43.69
CA GLU A 353 -1.01 19.80 44.50
C GLU A 353 -1.59 20.78 45.53
N LYS A 354 -2.59 21.57 45.13
CA LYS A 354 -3.31 22.47 46.06
C LYS A 354 -4.03 21.69 47.17
N ARG A 355 -4.68 20.56 46.83
CA ARG A 355 -5.33 19.67 47.82
C ARG A 355 -4.34 19.00 48.77
N GLN A 356 -3.17 18.59 48.28
CA GLN A 356 -2.11 18.01 49.12
C GLN A 356 -1.54 19.03 50.11
N LYS A 357 -1.29 20.27 49.66
CA LYS A 357 -0.85 21.37 50.54
C LYS A 357 -1.89 21.71 51.62
N GLN A 358 -3.18 21.67 51.29
CA GLN A 358 -4.26 21.86 52.27
C GLN A 358 -4.38 20.71 53.29
N ARG A 359 -4.05 19.47 52.89
CA ARG A 359 -4.04 18.31 53.80
C ARG A 359 -2.85 18.32 54.75
N GLN A 360 -1.67 18.74 54.30
CA GLN A 360 -0.48 18.87 55.16
C GLN A 360 -0.60 20.02 56.18
N GLY A 361 -1.41 21.04 55.90
CA GLY A 361 -1.72 22.10 56.87
C GLY A 361 -2.68 21.71 58.01
N LYS A 362 -3.27 20.51 58.00
CA LYS A 362 -4.28 20.07 58.99
C LYS A 362 -3.85 18.92 59.91
N SER A 363 -2.69 18.30 59.72
CA SER A 363 -2.18 17.23 60.60
C SER A 363 -1.01 17.71 61.45
N GLY A 364 -1.30 18.62 62.37
CA GLY A 364 -0.36 19.09 63.39
C GLY A 364 -0.96 18.97 64.79
N SER A 365 -1.36 17.78 65.23
CA SER A 365 -1.52 17.50 66.67
C SER A 365 -1.56 16.00 67.02
N LYS A 366 -0.68 15.63 67.95
CA LYS A 366 -0.71 14.54 68.96
C LYS A 366 -0.17 13.13 68.62
N ALA A 367 0.80 12.74 69.47
CA ALA A 367 1.39 11.44 69.81
C ALA A 367 0.37 10.47 70.46
N ALA A 368 0.60 9.18 70.80
CA ALA A 368 1.79 8.38 71.10
C ALA A 368 1.47 6.85 71.11
N ALA A 369 2.53 6.01 71.17
CA ALA A 369 2.69 4.72 71.87
C ALA A 369 2.29 3.31 71.29
N SER A 370 3.31 2.45 71.20
CA SER A 370 3.43 1.04 71.69
C SER A 370 2.94 -0.21 70.91
N ALA A 371 3.93 -0.95 70.35
CA ALA A 371 4.28 -2.39 70.37
C ALA A 371 3.26 -3.58 70.25
N GLN A 372 3.60 -4.49 69.29
CA GLN A 372 3.62 -5.98 69.21
C GLN A 372 2.47 -6.88 69.75
N GLU A 373 1.93 -7.79 68.91
CA GLU A 373 2.11 -9.28 68.95
C GLU A 373 1.29 -10.04 67.86
N ALA A 374 1.57 -11.34 67.67
CA ALA A 374 1.33 -12.19 66.49
C ALA A 374 0.01 -13.05 66.45
N ASP A 375 -0.25 -13.68 65.28
CA ASP A 375 -1.32 -14.63 64.79
C ASP A 375 -1.78 -15.80 65.72
N PRO A 376 -2.74 -16.71 65.36
CA PRO A 376 -4.11 -16.68 64.76
C PRO A 376 -5.16 -17.53 65.60
N PRO A 377 -6.45 -17.78 65.20
CA PRO A 377 -6.84 -19.06 64.54
C PRO A 377 -8.11 -19.07 63.61
N LEU A 378 -8.31 -20.23 62.93
CA LEU A 378 -9.35 -20.75 61.98
C LEU A 378 -10.81 -20.87 62.57
N PRO A 379 -11.83 -21.58 61.99
CA PRO A 379 -12.47 -21.71 60.65
C PRO A 379 -14.03 -21.47 60.67
N GLY A 380 -14.74 -21.45 59.52
CA GLY A 380 -16.20 -21.76 59.50
C GLY A 380 -17.12 -21.06 58.47
N GLN A 381 -17.68 -21.88 57.57
CA GLN A 381 -18.97 -21.75 56.85
C GLN A 381 -19.26 -20.60 55.85
N ARG A 382 -19.13 -20.98 54.57
CA ARG A 382 -20.06 -20.82 53.41
C ARG A 382 -21.25 -19.83 53.55
N PRO A 383 -21.43 -18.91 52.59
CA PRO A 383 -22.75 -18.54 52.12
C PRO A 383 -23.15 -19.48 50.96
N GLU A 384 -24.30 -20.12 51.11
CA GLU A 384 -24.95 -20.90 50.06
C GLU A 384 -25.40 -20.02 48.89
N ALA A 385 -25.56 -20.70 47.75
CA ALA A 385 -25.85 -20.18 46.44
C ALA A 385 -27.17 -19.39 46.40
N GLY A 386 -27.12 -18.22 45.76
CA GLY A 386 -28.20 -17.81 44.88
C GLY A 386 -27.98 -18.49 43.54
N GLU A 387 -28.84 -19.44 43.18
CA GLU A 387 -28.96 -19.93 41.81
C GLU A 387 -29.25 -18.74 40.88
N GLY A 388 -28.40 -18.60 39.87
CA GLY A 388 -28.45 -17.51 38.89
C GLY A 388 -27.15 -17.41 38.11
N ASP A 389 -26.86 -18.45 37.33
CA ASP A 389 -25.83 -18.59 36.28
C ASP A 389 -24.34 -18.47 36.68
N ILE A 390 -23.67 -19.63 36.72
CA ILE A 390 -22.21 -19.77 36.76
C ILE A 390 -21.60 -19.51 35.37
N PRO A 391 -20.35 -18.96 35.27
CA PRO A 391 -19.92 -18.02 34.24
C PRO A 391 -18.97 -18.63 33.19
N ALA A 392 -18.73 -17.91 32.10
CA ALA A 392 -17.50 -18.06 31.31
C ALA A 392 -17.11 -16.77 30.56
N PRO A 393 -16.03 -16.07 30.94
CA PRO A 393 -15.42 -15.06 30.09
C PRO A 393 -14.34 -15.66 29.17
N LYS A 394 -14.41 -15.28 27.88
CA LYS A 394 -13.27 -14.89 27.02
C LYS A 394 -12.16 -15.93 26.71
N ILE A 395 -12.23 -16.57 25.54
CA ILE A 395 -11.18 -16.60 24.47
C ILE A 395 -11.86 -17.25 23.24
N GLY A 396 -11.90 -16.54 22.11
CA GLY A 396 -12.42 -17.06 20.84
C GLY A 396 -11.36 -17.85 20.06
N VAL A 397 -11.71 -18.32 18.85
CA VAL A 397 -10.72 -18.84 17.91
C VAL A 397 -9.88 -17.69 17.36
N SER A 398 -8.55 -17.85 17.33
CA SER A 398 -7.61 -16.89 16.73
C SER A 398 -6.62 -17.62 15.83
N VAL A 399 -6.37 -17.06 14.65
CA VAL A 399 -5.44 -17.62 13.65
C VAL A 399 -4.61 -16.51 13.02
N SER A 400 -3.31 -16.75 12.87
CA SER A 400 -2.36 -15.87 12.20
C SER A 400 -1.38 -16.74 11.43
N ILE A 401 -1.28 -16.59 10.10
CA ILE A 401 -0.35 -17.36 9.25
C ILE A 401 0.41 -16.39 8.37
N SER A 402 1.73 -16.54 8.29
CA SER A 402 2.57 -15.80 7.35
C SER A 402 3.82 -16.60 6.99
N LYS A 403 4.04 -16.87 5.70
CA LYS A 403 5.05 -17.82 5.20
C LYS A 403 4.93 -19.19 5.91
N SER A 404 6.01 -19.62 6.58
CA SER A 404 6.06 -20.83 7.40
C SER A 404 5.58 -20.61 8.83
N PHE A 405 5.38 -19.37 9.29
CA PHE A 405 5.05 -19.05 10.67
C PHE A 405 3.55 -19.05 10.92
N TYR A 406 3.14 -19.51 12.10
CA TYR A 406 1.73 -19.52 12.49
C TYR A 406 1.52 -19.36 14.00
N ILE A 407 0.37 -18.78 14.35
CA ILE A 407 -0.25 -18.83 15.67
C ILE A 407 -1.67 -19.38 15.47
N LEU A 408 -1.98 -20.49 16.11
CA LEU A 408 -3.27 -21.15 16.06
C LEU A 408 -3.77 -21.34 17.48
N GLN A 409 -4.91 -20.75 17.81
CA GLN A 409 -5.45 -20.78 19.16
C GLN A 409 -6.95 -21.04 19.15
N SER A 410 -7.37 -21.97 20.01
CA SER A 410 -8.77 -22.21 20.36
C SER A 410 -8.89 -22.37 21.87
N PRO A 411 -10.11 -22.42 22.42
CA PRO A 411 -10.31 -22.73 23.83
C PRO A 411 -9.65 -24.06 24.26
N LEU A 412 -9.54 -25.04 23.35
CA LEU A 412 -9.09 -26.40 23.64
C LEU A 412 -7.61 -26.63 23.39
N CYS A 413 -6.99 -25.90 22.47
CA CYS A 413 -5.60 -26.11 22.12
C CYS A 413 -4.93 -24.86 21.56
N TRP A 414 -3.60 -24.88 21.62
CA TRP A 414 -2.73 -23.86 21.08
C TRP A 414 -1.61 -24.51 20.29
N SER A 415 -1.19 -23.87 19.20
CA SER A 415 -0.02 -24.26 18.44
C SER A 415 0.63 -23.03 17.83
N CYS A 416 1.95 -22.91 17.98
CA CYS A 416 2.75 -21.85 17.40
C CYS A 416 4.13 -22.45 17.07
N ASN A 417 4.78 -21.92 16.04
CA ASN A 417 6.16 -22.26 15.69
C ASN A 417 7.13 -21.07 15.76
N GLU A 418 6.69 -19.95 16.33
CA GLU A 418 7.56 -18.85 16.73
C GLU A 418 8.21 -19.17 18.08
N VAL A 419 9.55 -19.17 18.13
CA VAL A 419 10.34 -19.68 19.27
C VAL A 419 10.18 -18.81 20.51
N GLU A 420 10.01 -17.50 20.32
CA GLU A 420 9.88 -16.55 21.43
C GLU A 420 8.45 -16.49 22.02
N LEU A 421 7.47 -17.12 21.37
CA LEU A 421 6.06 -17.13 21.80
C LEU A 421 5.69 -18.44 22.49
N GLN A 422 4.99 -18.33 23.62
CA GLN A 422 4.55 -19.47 24.42
C GLN A 422 3.04 -19.38 24.65
N GLU A 423 2.37 -20.52 24.92
CA GLU A 423 0.94 -20.49 25.27
C GLU A 423 0.71 -19.74 26.59
N PHE A 424 1.60 -19.96 27.54
CA PHE A 424 1.54 -19.40 28.88
C PHE A 424 2.77 -18.56 29.18
N HIS A 425 2.55 -17.40 29.79
CA HIS A 425 3.61 -16.57 30.36
C HIS A 425 3.16 -16.13 31.76
N ASN A 426 4.02 -16.29 32.77
CA ASN A 426 3.69 -15.98 34.17
C ASN A 426 2.38 -16.62 34.68
N GLY A 427 2.07 -17.84 34.24
CA GLY A 427 0.85 -18.55 34.60
C GLY A 427 -0.44 -18.04 33.93
N LYS A 428 -0.32 -17.09 32.99
CA LYS A 428 -1.43 -16.52 32.21
C LYS A 428 -1.40 -17.03 30.78
N ARG A 429 -2.56 -17.42 30.26
CA ARG A 429 -2.71 -17.88 28.87
C ARG A 429 -2.77 -16.66 27.94
N MET A 430 -2.15 -16.76 26.77
CA MET A 430 -2.22 -15.69 25.75
C MET A 430 -3.69 -15.35 25.41
N GLU A 431 -4.07 -14.08 25.53
CA GLU A 431 -5.41 -13.57 25.20
C GLU A 431 -5.50 -12.97 23.80
N LEU A 432 -4.39 -12.43 23.29
CA LEU A 432 -4.27 -11.85 21.96
C LEU A 432 -2.89 -12.17 21.42
N GLY A 433 -2.81 -12.68 20.20
CA GLY A 433 -1.55 -12.93 19.51
C GLY A 433 -1.72 -12.70 18.03
N CYS A 434 -0.80 -11.95 17.43
CA CYS A 434 -0.74 -11.74 15.99
C CYS A 434 0.73 -11.72 15.55
N LEU A 435 1.00 -12.29 14.38
CA LEU A 435 2.32 -12.27 13.77
C LEU A 435 2.24 -11.98 12.27
N SER A 436 3.35 -11.47 11.75
CA SER A 436 3.61 -11.33 10.33
C SER A 436 5.08 -11.65 10.06
N ALA A 437 5.37 -12.43 9.02
CA ALA A 437 6.75 -12.72 8.68
C ALA A 437 7.44 -11.46 8.14
N VAL A 438 8.68 -11.26 8.53
CA VAL A 438 9.54 -10.17 8.01
C VAL A 438 10.51 -10.75 6.99
N SER A 439 11.12 -11.88 7.34
CA SER A 439 11.99 -12.69 6.48
C SER A 439 11.73 -14.17 6.76
N ASP A 440 12.49 -15.07 6.14
CA ASP A 440 12.28 -16.52 6.34
C ASP A 440 12.62 -16.98 7.77
N ASN A 441 13.43 -16.20 8.49
CA ASN A 441 13.89 -16.52 9.86
C ASN A 441 13.50 -15.44 10.90
N ARG A 442 12.73 -14.42 10.50
CA ARG A 442 12.32 -13.35 11.42
C ARG A 442 10.85 -13.03 11.24
N THR A 443 10.20 -12.80 12.37
CA THR A 443 8.80 -12.41 12.45
C THR A 443 8.69 -11.08 13.20
N ALA A 444 7.62 -10.36 12.89
CA ALA A 444 7.11 -9.25 13.66
C ALA A 444 5.83 -9.73 14.33
N TRP A 445 5.86 -9.95 15.64
CA TRP A 445 4.71 -10.40 16.42
C TRP A 445 4.48 -9.53 17.64
N ILE A 446 3.23 -9.54 18.10
CA ILE A 446 2.78 -8.94 19.36
C ILE A 446 1.81 -9.90 20.05
N ALA A 447 1.95 -10.03 21.37
CA ALA A 447 1.12 -10.89 22.20
C ALA A 447 0.76 -10.20 23.53
N ARG A 448 -0.44 -10.51 24.03
CA ARG A 448 -0.96 -10.09 25.35
C ARG A 448 -1.36 -11.32 26.14
N TYR A 449 -0.89 -11.44 27.37
CA TYR A 449 -1.24 -12.50 28.31
C TYR A 449 -2.15 -11.99 29.45
N ASP A 450 -1.98 -10.74 29.87
CA ASP A 450 -2.85 -10.04 30.82
C ASP A 450 -2.82 -8.52 30.53
N VAL A 451 -3.59 -7.71 31.28
CA VAL A 451 -3.63 -6.24 31.21
C VAL A 451 -2.22 -5.62 31.32
N ASN A 452 -1.39 -6.15 32.20
CA ASN A 452 -0.04 -5.62 32.46
C ASN A 452 1.08 -6.47 31.84
N ASP A 453 0.74 -7.51 31.08
CA ASP A 453 1.71 -8.47 30.54
C ASP A 453 1.51 -8.62 29.03
N TRP A 454 2.23 -7.80 28.29
CA TRP A 454 2.30 -7.85 26.84
C TRP A 454 3.74 -7.80 26.36
N ARG A 455 3.98 -8.44 25.21
CA ARG A 455 5.29 -8.62 24.62
C ARG A 455 5.21 -8.45 23.12
N TRP A 456 6.30 -8.02 22.50
CA TRP A 456 6.47 -8.06 21.06
C TRP A 456 7.90 -8.41 20.70
N SER A 457 8.10 -8.90 19.48
CA SER A 457 9.42 -9.10 18.87
C SER A 457 10.16 -7.78 18.63
N ALA A 458 11.49 -7.82 18.55
CA ALA A 458 12.28 -6.69 18.04
C ALA A 458 11.88 -6.29 16.60
N GLY A 459 11.47 -7.28 15.78
CA GLY A 459 10.98 -7.05 14.42
C GLY A 459 9.72 -6.19 14.36
N PHE A 460 8.86 -6.27 15.40
CA PHE A 460 7.62 -5.51 15.49
C PHE A 460 7.85 -4.00 15.59
N GLU A 461 8.77 -3.55 16.44
CA GLU A 461 9.06 -2.12 16.58
C GLU A 461 9.60 -1.51 15.29
N TRP A 462 10.39 -2.27 14.55
CA TRP A 462 10.99 -1.80 13.31
C TRP A 462 9.99 -1.76 12.13
N HIS A 463 9.10 -2.76 12.03
CA HIS A 463 8.16 -2.85 10.90
C HIS A 463 6.83 -2.13 11.15
N TYR A 464 6.44 -1.94 12.41
CA TYR A 464 5.22 -1.22 12.79
C TYR A 464 5.55 -0.11 13.80
N PRO A 465 6.47 0.83 13.48
CA PRO A 465 6.97 1.80 14.44
C PRO A 465 5.87 2.73 14.96
N PHE A 466 4.91 3.10 14.11
CA PHE A 466 3.77 3.90 14.52
C PHE A 466 2.87 3.14 15.50
N LEU A 467 2.51 1.89 15.18
CA LEU A 467 1.69 1.07 16.07
C LEU A 467 2.41 0.79 17.40
N ALA A 468 3.71 0.50 17.37
CA ALA A 468 4.53 0.32 18.56
C ALA A 468 4.51 1.58 19.46
N LYS A 469 4.68 2.78 18.87
CA LYS A 469 4.56 4.04 19.60
C LYS A 469 3.18 4.18 20.25
N CYS A 470 2.10 3.91 19.50
CA CYS A 470 0.74 3.99 20.02
C CYS A 470 0.50 3.02 21.17
N ILE A 471 1.00 1.78 21.09
CA ILE A 471 0.84 0.82 22.18
C ILE A 471 1.67 1.24 23.41
N LYS A 472 2.88 1.80 23.23
CA LYS A 472 3.65 2.40 24.33
C LYS A 472 2.89 3.54 25.02
N SER A 473 2.09 4.30 24.27
CA SER A 473 1.32 5.43 24.80
C SER A 473 -0.02 5.04 25.43
N TYR A 474 -0.80 4.18 24.77
CA TYR A 474 -2.20 3.87 25.14
C TYR A 474 -2.38 2.52 25.85
N GLY A 475 -1.35 1.67 25.88
CA GLY A 475 -1.44 0.32 26.43
C GLY A 475 -2.09 -0.69 25.47
N LEU A 476 -1.68 -1.96 25.60
CA LEU A 476 -2.24 -3.08 24.84
C LEU A 476 -3.48 -3.70 25.53
N ASP A 477 -3.70 -3.41 26.81
CA ASP A 477 -4.84 -3.87 27.60
C ASP A 477 -6.19 -3.43 27.05
N ALA A 478 -6.23 -2.24 26.45
CA ALA A 478 -7.42 -1.72 25.80
C ALA A 478 -7.64 -2.32 24.40
N VAL A 479 -6.67 -3.05 23.82
CA VAL A 479 -6.77 -3.65 22.48
C VAL A 479 -7.61 -4.92 22.51
N ARG A 480 -8.68 -4.91 21.73
CA ARG A 480 -9.64 -6.00 21.54
C ARG A 480 -9.37 -6.84 20.30
N LEU A 481 -8.74 -6.25 19.28
CA LEU A 481 -8.41 -6.91 18.03
C LEU A 481 -7.12 -6.29 17.47
N CYS A 482 -6.23 -7.12 16.95
CA CYS A 482 -5.00 -6.70 16.29
C CYS A 482 -4.77 -7.58 15.06
N ALA A 483 -4.44 -6.96 13.95
CA ALA A 483 -4.08 -7.61 12.70
C ALA A 483 -2.88 -6.90 12.09
N LEU A 484 -1.88 -7.68 11.68
CA LEU A 484 -0.64 -7.22 11.06
C LEU A 484 -0.59 -7.68 9.60
N GLY A 485 -0.14 -6.80 8.71
CA GLY A 485 -0.01 -7.02 7.27
C GLY A 485 1.32 -6.52 6.74
N SER A 486 1.64 -6.83 5.49
CA SER A 486 2.87 -6.34 4.84
C SER A 486 2.91 -4.81 4.73
N ASN A 487 4.09 -4.24 4.48
CA ASN A 487 4.30 -2.80 4.26
C ASN A 487 3.80 -1.91 5.40
N SER A 488 4.02 -2.34 6.65
CA SER A 488 3.55 -1.64 7.86
C SER A 488 2.02 -1.49 7.93
N HIS A 489 1.27 -2.29 7.18
CA HIS A 489 -0.18 -2.30 7.29
C HIS A 489 -0.61 -2.95 8.59
N PHE A 490 -1.53 -2.31 9.30
CA PHE A 490 -2.09 -2.89 10.52
C PHE A 490 -3.51 -2.40 10.74
N TYR A 491 -4.24 -3.13 11.57
CA TYR A 491 -5.50 -2.70 12.14
C TYR A 491 -5.57 -3.11 13.59
N THR A 492 -6.03 -2.18 14.42
CA THR A 492 -6.16 -2.38 15.84
C THR A 492 -7.43 -1.70 16.34
N LYS A 493 -8.20 -2.44 17.14
CA LYS A 493 -9.44 -1.97 17.77
C LYS A 493 -9.22 -1.86 19.26
N TRP A 494 -9.22 -0.66 19.79
CA TRP A 494 -9.25 -0.39 21.22
C TRP A 494 -10.70 -0.38 21.71
N LYS A 495 -10.86 -0.32 23.02
CA LYS A 495 -12.17 -0.20 23.67
C LYS A 495 -12.93 1.05 23.19
N GLU A 496 -12.23 2.16 22.95
CA GLU A 496 -12.83 3.47 22.69
C GLU A 496 -12.66 3.95 21.24
N PHE A 497 -11.64 3.45 20.54
CA PHE A 497 -11.31 3.89 19.17
C PHE A 497 -10.72 2.74 18.35
N ARG A 498 -10.51 3.00 17.06
CA ARG A 498 -9.85 2.07 16.13
C ARG A 498 -8.69 2.83 15.49
N MET A 499 -7.58 2.17 15.22
CA MET A 499 -6.48 2.71 14.42
C MET A 499 -6.09 1.71 13.36
N TYR A 500 -5.68 2.21 12.21
CA TYR A 500 -5.24 1.36 11.12
C TYR A 500 -4.34 2.16 10.18
N ASN A 501 -3.48 1.45 9.46
CA ASN A 501 -2.70 1.96 8.35
C ASN A 501 -2.89 0.99 7.20
N CYS A 502 -3.73 1.33 6.21
CA CYS A 502 -4.20 0.40 5.18
C CYS A 502 -4.58 1.13 3.89
N SER A 503 -4.93 0.36 2.86
CA SER A 503 -5.42 0.90 1.59
C SER A 503 -6.71 1.71 1.72
N GLU A 504 -6.93 2.62 0.77
CA GLU A 504 -8.12 3.45 0.66
C GLU A 504 -9.42 2.62 0.58
N ALA A 505 -9.38 1.50 -0.15
CA ALA A 505 -10.49 0.55 -0.24
C ALA A 505 -10.87 -0.04 1.13
N PHE A 506 -9.88 -0.38 1.96
CA PHE A 506 -10.10 -0.82 3.33
C PHE A 506 -10.69 0.31 4.19
N SER A 507 -10.12 1.52 4.10
CA SER A 507 -10.58 2.69 4.84
C SER A 507 -12.05 3.03 4.53
N ARG A 508 -12.46 3.02 3.26
CA ARG A 508 -13.86 3.19 2.85
C ARG A 508 -14.77 2.11 3.43
N THR A 509 -14.30 0.86 3.44
CA THR A 509 -15.07 -0.27 3.96
C THR A 509 -15.28 -0.16 5.48
N ILE A 510 -14.25 0.24 6.22
CA ILE A 510 -14.33 0.41 7.68
C ILE A 510 -15.15 1.64 8.06
N LYS A 511 -14.99 2.79 7.36
CA LYS A 511 -15.77 4.02 7.62
C LYS A 511 -17.27 3.78 7.48
N ASN A 512 -17.69 2.98 6.52
CA ASN A 512 -19.11 2.66 6.29
C ASN A 512 -19.66 1.58 7.23
N SER A 513 -18.82 0.98 8.08
CA SER A 513 -19.22 -0.09 9.00
C SER A 513 -19.59 0.47 10.38
N ASN A 514 -20.87 0.77 10.59
CA ASN A 514 -21.41 1.05 11.94
C ASN A 514 -21.41 -0.20 12.86
N CYS A 515 -21.03 -1.36 12.33
CA CYS A 515 -21.02 -2.64 13.02
C CYS A 515 -19.73 -2.90 13.83
N SER A 516 -19.83 -3.81 14.80
CA SER A 516 -18.70 -4.19 15.64
C SER A 516 -17.79 -5.17 14.88
N VAL A 517 -16.67 -4.67 14.34
CA VAL A 517 -15.63 -5.51 13.69
C VAL A 517 -15.18 -6.63 14.63
N LYS A 518 -15.15 -7.86 14.11
CA LYS A 518 -14.82 -9.11 14.81
C LYS A 518 -13.50 -9.72 14.37
N ALA A 519 -13.21 -9.72 13.08
CA ALA A 519 -11.93 -10.21 12.54
C ALA A 519 -11.50 -9.32 11.38
N VAL A 520 -10.19 -9.11 11.26
CA VAL A 520 -9.54 -8.39 10.16
C VAL A 520 -8.30 -9.18 9.78
N CYS A 521 -8.08 -9.36 8.49
CA CYS A 521 -6.81 -9.88 7.98
C CYS A 521 -6.39 -9.15 6.70
N PHE A 522 -5.07 -9.00 6.56
CA PHE A 522 -4.41 -8.39 5.41
C PHE A 522 -3.64 -9.44 4.65
N GLY A 523 -3.83 -9.47 3.33
CA GLY A 523 -3.18 -10.41 2.44
C GLY A 523 -2.15 -9.74 1.53
N TYR A 524 -1.81 -10.44 0.45
CA TYR A 524 -0.87 -10.01 -0.57
C TYR A 524 -1.35 -8.73 -1.25
N GLY A 525 -0.42 -7.81 -1.52
CA GLY A 525 -0.74 -6.49 -2.05
C GLY A 525 -1.50 -5.66 -1.02
N SER A 526 -2.69 -5.19 -1.37
CA SER A 526 -3.59 -4.50 -0.44
C SER A 526 -4.93 -5.22 -0.25
N SER A 527 -4.91 -6.53 -0.45
CA SER A 527 -6.06 -7.39 -0.22
C SER A 527 -6.42 -7.50 1.26
N PHE A 528 -7.70 -7.62 1.55
CA PHE A 528 -8.20 -7.75 2.92
C PHE A 528 -9.51 -8.54 2.99
N LEU A 529 -9.78 -9.06 4.19
CA LEU A 529 -11.08 -9.59 4.56
C LEU A 529 -11.45 -9.08 5.96
N ILE A 530 -12.69 -8.63 6.10
CA ILE A 530 -13.24 -8.09 7.35
C ILE A 530 -14.51 -8.86 7.70
N SER A 531 -14.62 -9.28 8.95
CA SER A 531 -15.84 -9.79 9.56
C SER A 531 -16.37 -8.81 10.60
N TYR A 532 -17.67 -8.58 10.64
CA TYR A 532 -18.34 -7.63 11.52
C TYR A 532 -19.65 -8.22 12.07
N GLY A 533 -19.95 -7.93 13.33
CA GLY A 533 -21.12 -8.47 14.03
C GLY A 533 -22.34 -7.55 13.98
N PHE A 534 -23.52 -8.16 13.91
CA PHE A 534 -24.83 -7.53 14.08
C PHE A 534 -25.45 -7.88 15.45
N ASP A 535 -26.46 -7.12 15.88
CA ASP A 535 -27.12 -7.29 17.18
C ASP A 535 -27.82 -8.65 17.35
N HIS A 536 -28.11 -9.35 16.25
CA HIS A 536 -28.73 -10.68 16.25
C HIS A 536 -27.73 -11.86 16.32
N GLY A 537 -26.44 -11.61 16.56
CA GLY A 537 -25.41 -12.65 16.69
C GLY A 537 -24.85 -13.20 15.36
N HIS A 538 -25.44 -12.80 14.22
CA HIS A 538 -24.90 -13.09 12.89
C HIS A 538 -23.66 -12.22 12.59
N LEU A 539 -22.67 -12.80 11.91
CA LEU A 539 -21.50 -12.06 11.42
C LEU A 539 -21.62 -11.82 9.92
N GLY A 540 -21.68 -10.55 9.53
CA GLY A 540 -21.42 -10.14 8.15
C GLY A 540 -19.94 -10.17 7.84
N TRP A 541 -19.60 -10.25 6.56
CA TRP A 541 -18.23 -10.12 6.11
C TRP A 541 -18.18 -9.46 4.75
N THR A 542 -17.04 -8.85 4.48
CA THR A 542 -16.73 -8.17 3.22
C THR A 542 -15.24 -8.31 2.93
N HIS A 543 -14.87 -8.25 1.66
CA HIS A 543 -13.50 -8.45 1.23
C HIS A 543 -13.23 -7.67 -0.05
N ASP A 544 -11.96 -7.29 -0.21
CA ASP A 544 -11.37 -6.99 -1.51
C ASP A 544 -10.11 -7.85 -1.61
N LEU A 545 -10.18 -8.91 -2.42
CA LEU A 545 -9.05 -9.82 -2.59
C LEU A 545 -8.17 -9.43 -3.79
N GLN A 546 -8.50 -8.39 -4.56
CA GLN A 546 -7.69 -7.86 -5.67
C GLN A 546 -7.27 -8.90 -6.74
N GLY A 547 -8.06 -9.97 -6.89
CA GLY A 547 -7.73 -11.09 -7.78
C GLY A 547 -6.75 -12.12 -7.21
N PHE A 548 -6.29 -11.94 -5.96
CA PHE A 548 -5.55 -12.95 -5.20
C PHE A 548 -6.50 -13.92 -4.48
N TYR A 549 -5.95 -15.00 -3.94
CA TYR A 549 -6.67 -16.05 -3.22
C TYR A 549 -7.89 -16.59 -4.00
N PRO A 550 -7.71 -17.08 -5.23
CA PRO A 550 -8.83 -17.42 -6.13
C PRO A 550 -9.76 -18.49 -5.54
N SER A 551 -9.21 -19.49 -4.84
CA SER A 551 -9.97 -20.52 -4.12
C SER A 551 -10.86 -19.93 -3.01
N LEU A 552 -10.34 -18.97 -2.24
CA LEU A 552 -11.11 -18.23 -1.24
C LEU A 552 -12.18 -17.35 -1.89
N ASN A 553 -11.84 -16.62 -2.96
CA ASN A 553 -12.77 -15.75 -3.65
C ASN A 553 -13.95 -16.54 -4.25
N ARG A 554 -13.70 -17.72 -4.86
CA ARG A 554 -14.77 -18.64 -5.32
C ARG A 554 -15.66 -19.07 -4.17
N PHE A 555 -15.07 -19.46 -3.04
CA PHE A 555 -15.82 -19.86 -1.85
C PHE A 555 -16.71 -18.72 -1.33
N LEU A 556 -16.15 -17.55 -1.06
CA LEU A 556 -16.91 -16.39 -0.57
C LEU A 556 -18.02 -15.99 -1.56
N ASN A 557 -17.73 -15.95 -2.86
CA ASN A 557 -18.74 -15.64 -3.87
C ASN A 557 -19.87 -16.68 -3.92
N SER A 558 -19.57 -17.97 -3.74
CA SER A 558 -20.60 -19.01 -3.65
C SER A 558 -21.52 -18.80 -2.44
N GLN A 559 -20.95 -18.41 -1.28
CA GLN A 559 -21.71 -18.11 -0.08
C GLN A 559 -22.54 -16.83 -0.20
N LYS A 560 -22.04 -15.84 -0.93
CA LYS A 560 -22.77 -14.60 -1.21
C LYS A 560 -23.98 -14.86 -2.13
N LYS A 561 -23.81 -15.69 -3.16
CA LYS A 561 -24.91 -16.13 -4.06
C LYS A 561 -26.00 -16.90 -3.32
N SER A 562 -25.65 -17.65 -2.28
CA SER A 562 -26.61 -18.42 -1.48
C SER A 562 -27.28 -17.61 -0.36
N GLY A 563 -27.11 -16.27 -0.31
CA GLY A 563 -27.74 -15.41 0.68
C GLY A 563 -26.90 -15.15 1.94
N ASN A 564 -25.56 -15.23 1.82
CA ASN A 564 -24.60 -15.01 2.91
C ASN A 564 -24.80 -15.95 4.11
N LYS A 565 -24.71 -17.25 3.84
CA LYS A 565 -24.99 -18.32 4.82
C LYS A 565 -23.85 -18.62 5.79
N ILE A 566 -22.81 -17.80 5.90
CA ILE A 566 -21.70 -18.08 6.83
C ILE A 566 -21.38 -16.88 7.73
N SER A 567 -20.90 -17.19 8.93
CA SER A 567 -20.35 -16.23 9.89
C SER A 567 -18.86 -16.51 10.10
N ILE A 568 -17.99 -15.56 9.74
CA ILE A 568 -16.52 -15.72 9.83
C ILE A 568 -16.05 -15.31 11.23
N HIS A 569 -15.51 -16.24 11.99
CA HIS A 569 -15.05 -16.03 13.37
C HIS A 569 -13.58 -15.65 13.46
N ALA A 570 -12.75 -16.27 12.61
CA ALA A 570 -11.33 -15.96 12.51
C ALA A 570 -10.86 -16.18 11.08
N ALA A 571 -9.93 -15.35 10.60
CA ALA A 571 -9.38 -15.48 9.27
C ALA A 571 -7.95 -14.92 9.22
N THR A 572 -7.14 -15.48 8.34
CA THR A 572 -5.80 -14.99 8.03
C THR A 572 -5.54 -15.19 6.54
N LEU A 573 -4.92 -14.20 5.93
CA LEU A 573 -4.39 -14.22 4.57
C LEU A 573 -2.88 -14.08 4.72
N ASP A 574 -2.09 -14.90 4.05
CA ASP A 574 -0.64 -14.75 4.13
C ASP A 574 -0.19 -13.58 3.24
N PRO A 575 0.37 -12.49 3.80
CA PRO A 575 0.75 -11.31 3.01
C PRO A 575 1.90 -11.56 2.01
N PHE A 576 2.59 -12.71 2.12
CA PHE A 576 3.67 -13.10 1.20
C PHE A 576 3.25 -14.16 0.18
N SER A 577 2.02 -14.68 0.28
CA SER A 577 1.49 -15.68 -0.65
C SER A 577 0.26 -15.16 -1.34
N ARG A 578 0.17 -15.35 -2.66
CA ARG A 578 -1.01 -14.99 -3.46
C ARG A 578 -2.16 -15.98 -3.30
N THR A 579 -1.94 -17.09 -2.59
CA THR A 579 -2.87 -18.23 -2.53
C THR A 579 -3.17 -18.68 -1.10
N ASP A 580 -2.30 -18.40 -0.13
CA ASP A 580 -2.41 -19.04 1.19
C ASP A 580 -3.30 -18.27 2.15
N TYR A 581 -4.28 -18.98 2.71
CA TYR A 581 -5.26 -18.44 3.65
C TYR A 581 -5.78 -19.53 4.58
N LEU A 582 -6.35 -19.09 5.70
CA LEU A 582 -7.16 -19.92 6.59
C LEU A 582 -8.37 -19.09 7.05
N VAL A 583 -9.57 -19.63 6.87
CA VAL A 583 -10.83 -19.02 7.32
C VAL A 583 -11.58 -20.03 8.18
N VAL A 584 -11.97 -19.59 9.37
CA VAL A 584 -12.77 -20.35 10.34
C VAL A 584 -14.15 -19.70 10.44
N PHE A 585 -15.20 -20.49 10.18
CA PHE A 585 -16.56 -19.98 10.02
C PHE A 585 -17.61 -20.97 10.54
N THR A 586 -18.84 -20.52 10.73
CA THR A 586 -20.02 -21.37 10.99
C THR A 586 -21.06 -21.15 9.90
N ASP A 587 -21.87 -22.17 9.60
CA ASP A 587 -23.05 -21.99 8.75
C ASP A 587 -24.16 -21.28 9.55
N ASN A 588 -24.95 -20.44 8.88
CA ASN A 588 -26.04 -19.68 9.47
C ASN A 588 -27.34 -20.53 9.60
N GLU A 589 -27.32 -21.81 9.22
CA GLU A 589 -28.43 -22.78 9.36
C GLU A 589 -28.35 -23.60 10.67
N GLY A 590 -28.24 -22.90 11.81
CA GLY A 590 -28.29 -23.53 13.14
C GLY A 590 -27.45 -22.76 14.15
N ARG A 591 -28.12 -22.22 15.18
CA ARG A 591 -27.55 -21.39 16.25
C ARG A 591 -26.74 -22.22 17.27
N GLU A 592 -25.80 -23.03 16.81
CA GLU A 592 -24.91 -23.78 17.70
C GLU A 592 -23.44 -23.56 17.33
N ILE A 593 -22.67 -23.14 18.34
CA ILE A 593 -21.20 -23.06 18.32
C ILE A 593 -20.57 -24.46 18.07
N SER A 594 -21.34 -25.54 18.17
CA SER A 594 -20.93 -26.93 17.90
C SER A 594 -20.56 -27.20 16.42
N LYS A 595 -20.86 -26.29 15.48
CA LYS A 595 -20.67 -26.48 14.02
C LYS A 595 -19.60 -25.57 13.39
N ILE A 596 -18.49 -25.27 14.09
CA ILE A 596 -17.37 -24.54 13.46
C ILE A 596 -16.76 -25.38 12.33
N LYS A 597 -16.54 -24.73 11.19
CA LYS A 597 -15.87 -25.22 9.98
C LYS A 597 -14.63 -24.38 9.70
N TYR A 598 -13.71 -24.91 8.90
CA TYR A 598 -12.62 -24.13 8.35
C TYR A 598 -12.46 -24.43 6.85
N LYS A 599 -11.91 -23.46 6.13
CA LYS A 599 -11.41 -23.62 4.78
C LYS A 599 -10.00 -23.06 4.75
N MET A 600 -9.06 -23.79 4.18
CA MET A 600 -7.69 -23.30 4.01
C MET A 600 -7.16 -23.63 2.63
N HIS A 601 -6.18 -22.85 2.21
CA HIS A 601 -5.17 -23.25 1.24
C HIS A 601 -3.83 -22.85 1.85
N CYS A 602 -2.85 -23.75 1.87
CA CYS A 602 -1.52 -23.43 2.36
C CYS A 602 -0.48 -24.26 1.63
N SER A 603 0.42 -23.59 0.92
CA SER A 603 1.52 -24.22 0.17
C SER A 603 2.52 -24.92 1.10
N ASN A 604 2.71 -24.42 2.32
CA ASN A 604 3.61 -25.01 3.31
C ASN A 604 3.01 -26.26 3.96
N LYS A 605 3.60 -27.43 3.68
CA LYS A 605 3.14 -28.72 4.21
C LYS A 605 3.18 -28.82 5.74
N ALA A 606 4.16 -28.19 6.40
CA ALA A 606 4.27 -28.23 7.85
C ALA A 606 3.17 -27.39 8.53
N THR A 607 2.94 -26.17 8.02
CA THR A 607 1.84 -25.30 8.47
C THR A 607 0.49 -25.98 8.25
N ARG A 608 0.29 -26.64 7.09
CA ARG A 608 -0.94 -27.40 6.80
C ARG A 608 -1.21 -28.50 7.83
N ARG A 609 -0.21 -29.34 8.12
CA ARG A 609 -0.29 -30.38 9.16
C ARG A 609 -0.57 -29.81 10.55
N ALA A 610 0.01 -28.65 10.87
CA ALA A 610 -0.24 -27.98 12.14
C ALA A 610 -1.69 -27.50 12.26
N VAL A 611 -2.25 -26.93 11.19
CA VAL A 611 -3.67 -26.53 11.12
C VAL A 611 -4.59 -27.74 11.24
N GLU A 612 -4.31 -28.83 10.53
CA GLU A 612 -5.08 -30.09 10.61
C GLU A 612 -5.08 -30.65 12.05
N LYS A 613 -3.91 -30.74 12.68
CA LYS A 613 -3.79 -31.23 14.06
C LYS A 613 -4.50 -30.31 15.06
N TRP A 614 -4.30 -29.00 14.94
CA TRP A 614 -4.99 -28.00 15.75
C TRP A 614 -6.51 -28.10 15.61
N TRP A 615 -6.97 -28.34 14.38
CA TRP A 615 -8.39 -28.45 14.07
C TRP A 615 -9.06 -29.69 14.66
N GLU A 616 -8.40 -30.86 14.58
CA GLU A 616 -8.95 -32.10 15.17
C GLU A 616 -9.15 -31.98 16.69
N VAL A 617 -8.25 -31.30 17.39
CA VAL A 617 -8.43 -31.01 18.83
C VAL A 617 -9.51 -29.96 19.05
N THR A 618 -9.55 -28.90 18.23
CA THR A 618 -10.56 -27.82 18.33
C THR A 618 -11.99 -28.33 18.12
N LYS A 619 -12.18 -29.39 17.33
CA LYS A 619 -13.47 -30.08 17.14
C LYS A 619 -13.79 -31.14 18.21
N GLY A 620 -12.94 -31.33 19.21
CA GLY A 620 -13.11 -32.35 20.25
C GLY A 620 -12.87 -33.79 19.79
N ARG A 621 -12.20 -34.01 18.65
CA ARG A 621 -11.92 -35.36 18.10
C ARG A 621 -10.64 -36.01 18.62
N LEU A 622 -9.75 -35.24 19.23
CA LEU A 622 -8.57 -35.74 19.93
C LEU A 622 -8.55 -35.16 21.34
N VAL A 623 -8.56 -36.04 22.35
CA VAL A 623 -8.13 -35.70 23.70
C VAL A 623 -6.63 -36.03 23.78
N PRO A 624 -5.70 -35.07 23.77
CA PRO A 624 -4.34 -35.35 24.17
C PRO A 624 -4.31 -35.30 25.70
N ARG A 625 -4.62 -36.44 26.33
CA ARG A 625 -3.92 -36.82 27.55
C ARG A 625 -2.66 -37.55 27.10
N GLN A 626 -1.50 -36.96 27.34
CA GLN A 626 -0.36 -37.70 27.90
C GLN A 626 0.58 -36.68 28.56
N ARG A 627 1.10 -37.13 29.72
CA ARG A 627 1.63 -36.37 30.86
C ARG A 627 2.81 -35.46 30.56
#